data_AF-A0A4U9U668-F1
#
_entry.id   AF-A0A4U9U668-F1
#
_cell.length_a   1.000
_cell.length_b   1.000
_cell.length_c   1.000
_cell.angle_alpha   90.00
_cell.angle_beta   90.00
_cell.angle_gamma   90.00
#
_symmetry.space_group_name_H-M   'P 1'
#
loop_
_entity.id
_entity.type
_entity.pdbx_description
1 polymer ?
#
loop_
_entity_poly.entity_id
_entity_poly.type
_entity_poly.pdbx_seq_one_letter_code
_entity_poly.pdbx_strand_id
1 'polypeptide(L)' 'MPPPQAQIIPHKLTAQGETRIDNYYWLRDDGRQNKQVLAYLTAENRYTEQVMQPHQTLRESLYHEMLAA' A
#
# COMPACT_ATOMS: atom_id res chain seq x y z
N MET A 1 -4.28 -2.83 16.10
CA MET A 1 -3.88 -3.93 15.19
C MET A 1 -2.50 -3.62 14.66
N PRO A 2 -1.54 -4.55 14.64
CA PRO A 2 -0.24 -4.30 14.02
C PRO A 2 -0.39 -4.09 12.49
N PRO A 3 0.45 -3.27 11.86
CA PRO A 3 0.44 -3.12 10.41
C PRO A 3 0.82 -4.43 9.71
N PRO A 4 0.27 -4.71 8.52
CA PRO A 4 0.70 -5.87 7.74
C PRO A 4 2.19 -5.72 7.37
N GLN A 5 2.89 -6.85 7.33
CA GLN A 5 4.31 -6.88 6.97
C GLN A 5 4.47 -7.52 5.59
N ALA A 6 5.06 -6.78 4.66
CA ALA A 6 5.40 -7.31 3.34
C ALA A 6 6.46 -8.40 3.47
N GLN A 7 6.31 -9.48 2.70
CA GLN A 7 7.36 -10.47 2.57
C GLN A 7 8.62 -9.84 1.96
N ILE A 8 9.79 -10.18 2.51
CA ILE A 8 11.08 -9.81 1.95
C ILE A 8 11.49 -10.88 0.94
N ILE A 9 11.55 -10.51 -0.34
CA ILE A 9 11.99 -11.38 -1.43
C ILE A 9 13.09 -10.63 -2.18
N PRO A 10 14.39 -10.92 -1.93
CA PRO A 10 15.50 -10.22 -2.55
C PRO A 10 15.45 -10.34 -4.08
N HIS A 11 15.30 -9.21 -4.76
CA HIS A 11 15.37 -9.13 -6.22
C HIS A 11 16.50 -8.19 -6.64
N LYS A 12 17.43 -8.67 -7.47
CA LYS A 12 18.56 -7.87 -7.95
C LYS A 12 18.12 -7.03 -9.14
N LEU A 13 18.38 -5.72 -9.07
CA LEU A 13 18.18 -4.78 -10.16
C LEU A 13 19.54 -4.21 -10.55
N THR A 14 19.92 -4.38 -11.81
CA THR A 14 21.17 -3.85 -12.35
C THR A 14 20.86 -2.75 -13.36
N ALA A 15 21.44 -1.57 -13.15
CA ALA A 15 21.31 -0.43 -14.06
C ALA A 15 22.60 0.39 -14.02
N GLN A 16 23.05 0.88 -15.18
CA GLN A 16 24.22 1.76 -15.32
C GLN A 16 25.49 1.21 -14.63
N GLY A 17 25.67 -0.11 -14.66
CA GLY A 17 26.83 -0.79 -14.06
C GLY A 17 26.71 -1.06 -12.55
N GLU A 18 25.68 -0.55 -11.88
CA GLU A 18 25.44 -0.77 -10.45
C GLU A 18 24.35 -1.81 -10.22
N THR A 19 24.47 -2.58 -9.14
CA THR A 19 23.47 -3.57 -8.73
C THR A 19 22.94 -3.24 -7.34
N ARG A 20 21.61 -3.10 -7.24
CA ARG A 20 20.87 -2.92 -5.99
C ARG A 20 19.95 -4.11 -5.73
N ILE A 21 19.66 -4.36 -4.46
CA ILE A 21 18.67 -5.37 -4.05
C ILE A 21 17.39 -4.64 -3.67
N ASP A 22 16.30 -4.96 -4.35
CA ASP A 22 14.95 -4.55 -4.01
C ASP A 22 14.21 -5.74 -3.40
N ASN A 23 13.95 -5.68 -2.10
CA ASN A 23 13.28 -6.75 -1.36
C ASN A 23 11.78 -6.84 -1.64
N TYR A 24 11.19 -5.84 -2.29
CA TYR A 24 9.75 -5.68 -2.46
C TYR A 24 9.34 -5.56 -3.92
N TYR A 25 10.26 -5.83 -4.85
CA TYR A 25 10.00 -5.81 -6.28
C TYR A 25 8.79 -6.69 -6.69
N TRP A 26 8.54 -7.76 -5.93
CA TRP A 26 7.39 -8.67 -6.13
C TRP A 26 6.02 -8.01 -5.98
N LEU A 27 5.92 -6.84 -5.33
CA LEU A 27 4.69 -6.05 -5.24
C LEU A 27 4.29 -5.44 -6.59
N ARG A 28 5.24 -5.32 -7.53
CA ARG A 28 4.95 -4.88 -8.88
C ARG A 28 4.41 -6.05 -9.69
N ASP A 29 3.15 -5.96 -10.06
CA ASP A 29 2.51 -6.84 -11.05
C ASP A 29 1.80 -5.99 -12.10
N ASP A 30 2.37 -5.93 -13.30
CA ASP A 30 1.85 -5.13 -14.40
C ASP A 30 0.46 -5.66 -14.86
N GLY A 31 0.19 -6.95 -14.65
CA GLY A 31 -1.10 -7.60 -14.93
C GLY A 31 -2.16 -7.40 -13.83
N ARG A 32 -1.78 -6.87 -12.66
CA ARG A 32 -2.64 -6.58 -11.49
C ARG A 32 -3.56 -7.73 -11.05
N GLN A 33 -3.08 -8.96 -11.14
CA GLN A 33 -3.85 -10.18 -10.87
C GLN A 33 -3.14 -11.12 -9.89
N ASN A 34 -1.89 -10.84 -9.53
CA ASN A 34 -1.13 -11.64 -8.60
C ASN A 34 -1.83 -11.68 -7.23
N LYS A 35 -2.27 -12.89 -6.85
CA LYS A 35 -3.03 -13.11 -5.61
C LYS A 35 -2.26 -12.70 -4.36
N GLN A 36 -0.93 -12.85 -4.34
CA GLN A 36 -0.10 -12.45 -3.20
C GLN A 36 -0.03 -10.93 -3.06
N VAL A 37 0.12 -10.22 -4.17
CA VAL A 37 0.08 -8.75 -4.20
C VAL A 37 -1.28 -8.26 -3.73
N LEU A 38 -2.36 -8.79 -4.30
CA LEU A 38 -3.73 -8.40 -3.93
C LEU A 38 -4.05 -8.69 -2.47
N ALA A 39 -3.58 -9.82 -1.93
CA ALA A 39 -3.76 -10.17 -0.52
C ALA A 39 -3.06 -9.16 0.39
N TYR A 40 -1.83 -8.76 0.06
CA TYR A 40 -1.09 -7.75 0.83
C TYR A 40 -1.78 -6.38 0.78
N LEU A 41 -2.19 -5.92 -0.41
CA LEU A 41 -2.91 -4.65 -0.58
C LEU A 41 -4.26 -4.64 0.16
N THR A 42 -4.97 -5.78 0.18
CA THR A 42 -6.23 -5.92 0.94
C THR A 42 -5.98 -5.82 2.45
N ALA A 43 -4.87 -6.39 2.94
CA ALA A 43 -4.48 -6.27 4.33
C ALA A 43 -4.14 -4.82 4.72
N GLU A 44 -3.43 -4.09 3.84
CA GLU A 44 -3.13 -2.66 4.02
C GLU A 44 -4.38 -1.80 4.02
N ASN A 45 -5.33 -2.07 3.11
CA ASN A 45 -6.62 -1.36 3.08
C ASN A 45 -7.39 -1.56 4.40
N ARG A 46 -7.47 -2.80 4.89
CA ARG A 46 -8.14 -3.09 6.17
C ARG A 46 -7.46 -2.38 7.35
N TYR A 47 -6.13 -2.36 7.36
CA TYR A 47 -5.38 -1.64 8.39
C TYR A 47 -5.68 -0.14 8.33
N THR A 48 -5.65 0.45 7.14
CA THR A 48 -5.99 1.85 6.91
C THR A 48 -7.41 2.17 7.36
N GLU A 49 -8.40 1.35 6.97
CA GLU A 49 -9.79 1.51 7.40
C GLU A 49 -9.90 1.57 8.92
N GLN A 50 -9.24 0.65 9.64
CA GLN A 50 -9.27 0.61 11.10
C GLN A 50 -8.58 1.79 11.75
N VAL A 51 -7.40 2.19 11.26
CA VAL A 51 -6.65 3.34 11.79
C VAL A 51 -7.38 4.64 11.51
N MET A 52 -8.09 4.74 10.39
CA MET A 52 -8.83 5.93 9.99
C MET A 52 -10.25 6.00 10.58
N GLN A 53 -10.77 4.93 11.18
CA GLN A 53 -12.11 4.92 11.80
C GLN A 53 -12.36 6.12 12.74
N PRO A 54 -11.45 6.46 13.67
CA PRO A 54 -11.69 7.57 14.62
C PRO A 54 -11.80 8.94 13.95
N HIS A 55 -11.39 9.07 12.68
CA HIS A 55 -11.37 10.32 11.94
C HIS A 55 -12.54 10.48 10.97
N GLN A 56 -13.52 9.56 10.99
CA GLN A 56 -14.62 9.56 10.05
C GLN A 56 -15.41 10.88 10.05
N THR A 57 -15.79 11.39 11.24
CA THR A 57 -16.52 12.66 11.36
C THR A 57 -15.74 13.85 10.81
N LEU A 58 -14.44 13.91 11.08
CA LEU A 58 -13.58 14.98 10.56
C LEU A 58 -13.47 14.92 9.04
N ARG A 59 -13.28 13.70 8.48
CA ARG A 59 -13.21 13.50 7.03
C ARG A 59 -14.50 13.92 6.33
N GLU A 60 -15.64 13.64 6.94
CA GLU A 60 -16.95 14.07 6.43
C GLU A 60 -17.08 15.61 6.47
N SER A 61 -16.70 16.28 7.55
CA SER A 61 -16.71 17.76 7.61
C SER A 61 -15.89 18.37 6.48
N LEU A 62 -14.63 17.93 6.36
CA LEU A 62 -13.70 18.45 5.34
C LEU A 62 -14.21 18.20 3.92
N TYR A 63 -14.87 17.06 3.67
CA TYR A 63 -15.49 16.78 2.38
C TYR A 63 -16.60 17.78 2.03
N HIS A 64 -17.48 18.11 2.98
CA HIS A 64 -18.54 19.09 2.76
C HIS A 64 -17.98 20.50 2.56
N GLU A 65 -16.92 20.87 3.30
CA GLU A 65 -16.24 22.15 3.13
C GLU A 65 -15.65 22.30 1.73
N MET A 66 -15.00 21.26 1.18
CA MET A 66 -14.43 21.29 -0.17
C MET A 66 -15.48 21.37 -1.29
N LEU A 67 -16.70 20.84 -1.08
CA LEU A 67 -17.78 20.91 -2.07
C LEU A 67 -18.53 22.25 -2.06
N ALA A 68 -18.56 22.92 -0.91
CA ALA A 68 -19.23 24.21 -0.74
C ALA A 68 -18.38 25.41 -1.20
N ALA A 69 -17.12 25.17 -1.55
CA ALA A 69 -16.16 26.14 -2.10
C ALA A 69 -16.24 26.20 -3.64
#